data_AF-A0A1C7I8I7-F1
#
_entry.id   AF-A0A1C7I8I7-F1
#
_cell.length_a   1.000
_cell.length_b   1.000
_cell.length_c   1.000
_cell.angle_alpha   90.00
_cell.angle_beta   90.00
_cell.angle_gamma   90.00
#
_symmetry.space_group_name_H-M   'P 1'
#
loop_
_entity.id
_entity.type
_entity.pdbx_description
1 polymer ?
#
loop_
_entity_poly.entity_id
_entity_poly.type
_entity_poly.pdbx_seq_one_letter_code
_entity_poly.pdbx_strand_id
1 'polypeptide(L)'
;MSDYAVSTGSRIKQLLSEIGESLLEDGAAVKKEGGLFGNKAVYIPDRSYKDALAGIMKAEVAKDEISPHDISLVYILSKTKNLNQYLSKHEFDDLKAKLKEMKKNPQNKQLGDMINYVVDLTTMLMACILIVTSVN
;
A
#
# COMPACT_ATOMS: atom_id res chain seq x y z
N MET A 1 -9.89 -19.58 -1.54
CA MET A 1 -9.93 -18.16 -1.93
C MET A 1 -9.80 -17.35 -0.66
N SER A 2 -8.90 -16.36 -0.60
CA SER A 2 -8.71 -15.55 0.61
C SER A 2 -10.05 -14.92 1.02
N ASP A 3 -10.50 -15.18 2.24
CA ASP A 3 -11.75 -14.67 2.84
C ASP A 3 -11.92 -13.14 2.71
N TYR A 4 -10.81 -12.43 2.51
CA TYR A 4 -10.78 -10.98 2.34
C TYR A 4 -11.18 -10.51 0.93
N ALA A 5 -11.09 -11.38 -0.09
CA ALA A 5 -11.46 -11.04 -1.46
C ALA A 5 -12.99 -11.00 -1.69
N VAL A 6 -13.77 -11.68 -0.84
CA VAL A 6 -15.24 -11.81 -0.96
C VAL A 6 -15.99 -11.01 0.13
N SER A 7 -15.30 -10.55 1.18
CA SER A 7 -15.90 -9.83 2.31
C SER A 7 -15.99 -8.31 2.07
N THR A 8 -16.87 -7.88 1.17
CA THR A 8 -17.13 -6.46 0.82
C THR A 8 -17.97 -5.70 1.86
N GLY A 9 -17.75 -5.90 3.17
CA GLY A 9 -18.60 -5.26 4.18
C GLY A 9 -17.96 -5.05 5.55
N SER A 10 -18.07 -6.04 6.43
CA SER A 10 -17.80 -5.87 7.87
C SER A 10 -16.32 -6.05 8.24
N ARG A 11 -15.66 -7.10 7.75
CA ARG A 11 -14.26 -7.41 8.14
C ARG A 11 -13.26 -6.36 7.66
N ILE A 12 -13.41 -5.85 6.44
CA ILE A 12 -12.57 -4.75 5.93
C ILE A 12 -12.79 -3.47 6.75
N LYS A 13 -14.03 -3.16 7.12
CA LYS A 13 -14.32 -1.99 7.99
C LYS A 13 -13.72 -2.15 9.37
N GLN A 14 -13.80 -3.35 9.94
CA GLN A 14 -13.17 -3.67 11.23
C GLN A 14 -11.65 -3.49 11.13
N LEU A 15 -11.00 -4.09 10.14
CA LEU A 15 -9.57 -3.96 9.92
C LEU A 15 -9.15 -2.49 9.77
N LEU A 16 -9.85 -1.71 8.95
CA LEU A 16 -9.56 -0.28 8.77
C LEU A 16 -9.76 0.51 10.07
N SER A 17 -10.74 0.14 10.89
CA SER A 17 -10.94 0.76 12.20
C SER A 17 -9.82 0.41 13.17
N GLU A 18 -9.43 -0.86 13.27
CA GLU A 18 -8.34 -1.31 14.15
C GLU A 18 -7.00 -0.66 13.77
N ILE A 19 -6.71 -0.55 12.46
CA ILE A 19 -5.54 0.18 11.97
C ILE A 19 -5.62 1.67 12.36
N GLY A 20 -6.80 2.28 12.22
CA GLY A 20 -7.01 3.68 12.57
C GLY A 20 -6.81 3.97 14.07
N GLU A 21 -7.31 3.10 14.94
CA GLU A 21 -7.11 3.23 16.39
C GLU A 21 -5.65 3.03 16.77
N SER A 22 -4.97 2.03 16.20
CA SER A 22 -3.53 1.83 16.41
C SER A 22 -2.73 3.07 16.00
N LEU A 23 -3.06 3.71 14.87
CA LEU A 23 -2.41 4.95 14.45
C LEU A 23 -2.75 6.14 15.36
N LEU A 24 -3.92 6.17 15.99
CA LEU A 24 -4.29 7.18 16.97
C LEU A 24 -3.47 7.02 18.25
N GLU A 25 -3.32 5.78 18.74
CA GLU A 25 -2.50 5.44 19.92
C GLU A 25 -1.04 5.85 19.74
N ASP A 26 -0.49 5.67 18.53
CA ASP A 26 0.88 6.07 18.18
C ASP A 26 1.04 7.58 17.93
N GLY A 27 -0.05 8.36 18.01
CA GLY A 27 -0.04 9.80 17.68
C GLY A 27 0.19 10.08 16.18
N ALA A 28 0.09 9.06 15.33
CA ALA A 28 0.28 9.12 13.88
C ALA A 28 -0.98 9.59 13.12
N ALA A 29 -2.12 9.68 13.79
CA ALA A 29 -3.38 10.14 13.23
C ALA A 29 -4.24 10.86 14.27
N VAL A 30 -5.23 11.60 13.78
CA VAL A 30 -6.31 12.17 14.59
C VAL A 30 -7.65 11.58 14.17
N LYS A 31 -8.51 11.29 15.14
CA LYS A 31 -9.86 10.79 14.90
C LYS A 31 -10.82 11.96 14.73
N LYS A 32 -11.64 11.93 13.68
CA LYS A 32 -12.66 12.94 13.37
C LYS A 32 -13.95 12.28 12.90
N GLU A 33 -15.03 13.04 12.84
CA GLU A 33 -16.27 12.65 12.17
C GLU A 33 -16.21 13.03 10.68
N GLY A 34 -16.67 12.13 9.81
CA GLY A 34 -16.62 12.30 8.36
C GLY A 34 -17.54 11.35 7.60
N GLY A 35 -17.30 11.23 6.29
CA GLY A 35 -18.20 10.56 5.34
C GLY A 35 -19.32 11.48 4.83
N LEU A 36 -20.08 11.01 3.83
CA LEU A 36 -21.10 11.82 3.13
C LEU A 36 -22.14 12.48 4.05
N PHE A 37 -22.37 11.87 5.23
CA PHE A 37 -23.32 12.35 6.24
C PHE A 37 -22.68 12.73 7.58
N GLY A 38 -21.34 12.76 7.67
CA GLY A 38 -20.63 13.10 8.89
C GLY A 38 -20.78 12.10 10.05
N ASN A 39 -21.38 10.93 9.83
CA ASN A 39 -21.73 9.98 10.89
C ASN A 39 -20.72 8.84 11.08
N LYS A 40 -19.52 8.95 10.50
CA LYS A 40 -18.49 7.90 10.57
C LYS A 40 -17.20 8.44 11.16
N ALA A 41 -16.60 7.67 12.05
CA ALA A 41 -15.22 7.89 12.45
C ALA A 41 -14.30 7.78 11.23
N VAL A 42 -13.50 8.81 10.99
CA VAL A 42 -12.44 8.85 9.99
C VAL A 42 -11.12 9.18 10.70
N TYR A 43 -10.05 8.54 10.24
CA TYR A 43 -8.71 8.74 10.78
C TYR A 43 -7.93 9.58 9.79
N ILE A 44 -7.56 10.80 10.20
CA ILE A 44 -6.78 11.72 9.38
C ILE A 44 -5.32 11.57 9.80
N PRO A 45 -4.44 11.06 8.94
CA PRO A 45 -3.05 10.86 9.30
C PRO A 45 -2.34 12.19 9.49
N ASP A 46 -1.44 12.24 10.47
CA ASP A 46 -0.58 13.39 10.69
C ASP A 46 0.40 13.57 9.52
N ARG A 47 0.51 14.81 9.04
CA ARG A 47 1.33 15.11 7.86
C ARG A 47 2.81 14.91 8.15
N SER A 48 3.29 15.36 9.32
CA SER A 48 4.69 15.25 9.69
C SER A 48 5.10 13.78 9.86
N TYR A 49 4.22 12.95 10.43
CA TYR A 49 4.42 11.52 10.53
C TYR A 49 4.52 10.85 9.16
N LYS A 50 3.61 11.19 8.23
CA LYS A 50 3.66 10.70 6.85
C LYS A 50 4.94 11.11 6.12
N ASP A 51 5.35 12.37 6.26
CA ASP A 51 6.56 12.90 5.61
C ASP A 51 7.82 12.23 6.18
N ALA A 52 7.87 11.98 7.50
CA ALA A 52 8.94 11.25 8.15
C ALA A 52 9.04 9.80 7.66
N LEU A 53 7.91 9.08 7.57
CA LEU A 53 7.87 7.72 7.01
C LEU A 53 8.33 7.68 5.55
N ALA A 54 7.93 8.66 4.74
CA ALA A 54 8.40 8.80 3.37
C ALA A 54 9.93 9.02 3.33
N GLY A 55 10.47 9.83 4.24
CA GLY A 55 11.91 10.05 4.39
C GLY A 55 12.68 8.78 4.74
N ILE A 56 12.21 8.00 5.72
CA ILE A 56 12.82 6.72 6.13
C ILE A 56 12.87 5.76 4.93
N MET A 57 11.75 5.64 4.22
CA MET A 57 11.67 4.76 3.06
C MET A 57 12.61 5.18 1.93
N LYS A 58 12.71 6.49 1.64
CA LYS A 58 13.68 7.01 0.66
C LYS A 58 15.11 6.66 1.05
N ALA A 59 15.46 6.87 2.32
CA ALA A 59 16.78 6.54 2.83
C ALA A 59 17.08 5.05 2.71
N GLU A 60 16.11 4.19 3.01
CA GLU A 60 16.25 2.73 2.87
C GLU A 60 16.46 2.33 1.40
N VAL A 61 15.63 2.87 0.50
CA VAL A 61 15.75 2.62 -0.95
C VAL A 61 17.06 3.15 -1.51
N ALA A 62 17.66 4.18 -0.91
CA ALA A 62 18.94 4.74 -1.35
C ALA A 62 20.13 3.83 -1.03
N LYS A 63 20.05 2.97 -0.01
CA LYS A 63 21.15 2.06 0.38
C LYS A 63 21.55 1.11 -0.74
N ASP A 64 22.84 0.73 -0.76
CA ASP A 64 23.38 -0.23 -1.73
C ASP A 64 22.80 -1.64 -1.50
N GLU A 65 22.60 -2.01 -0.24
CA GLU A 65 21.94 -3.25 0.16
C GLU A 65 20.64 -2.94 0.90
N ILE A 66 19.56 -3.63 0.50
CA ILE A 66 18.22 -3.51 1.09
C ILE A 66 17.80 -4.90 1.53
N SER A 67 17.18 -5.01 2.70
CA SER A 67 16.70 -6.30 3.19
C SER A 67 15.61 -6.89 2.27
N PRO A 68 15.48 -8.23 2.15
CA PRO A 68 14.39 -8.85 1.41
C PRO A 68 12.99 -8.41 1.90
N HIS A 69 12.84 -8.11 3.19
CA HIS A 69 11.60 -7.61 3.76
C HIS A 69 11.26 -6.21 3.25
N ASP A 70 12.20 -5.27 3.34
CA ASP A 70 11.96 -3.88 2.98
C ASP A 70 11.77 -3.73 1.47
N ILE A 71 12.47 -4.54 0.66
CA ILE A 71 12.20 -4.53 -0.77
C ILE A 71 10.84 -5.13 -1.13
N SER A 72 10.36 -6.14 -0.39
CA SER A 72 9.00 -6.67 -0.57
C SER A 72 7.98 -5.56 -0.37
N LEU A 73 8.12 -4.82 0.73
CA LEU A 73 7.25 -3.69 1.05
C LEU A 73 7.30 -2.62 -0.03
N VAL A 74 8.50 -2.21 -0.45
CA VAL A 74 8.69 -1.22 -1.51
C VAL A 74 8.10 -1.69 -2.86
N TYR A 75 8.24 -2.97 -3.20
CA TYR A 75 7.64 -3.54 -4.42
C TYR A 75 6.11 -3.49 -4.38
N ILE A 76 5.50 -3.87 -3.25
CA ILE A 76 4.05 -3.77 -3.04
C ILE A 76 3.58 -2.31 -3.19
N LEU A 77 4.20 -1.39 -2.45
CA LEU A 77 3.80 0.02 -2.45
C LEU A 77 3.99 0.69 -3.82
N SER A 78 5.02 0.30 -4.58
CA SER A 78 5.23 0.76 -5.96
C SER A 78 4.12 0.26 -6.87
N LYS A 79 3.75 -1.03 -6.77
CA LYS A 79 2.68 -1.64 -7.57
C LYS A 79 1.30 -1.06 -7.27
N THR A 80 1.00 -0.73 -6.01
CA THR A 80 -0.24 -0.06 -5.62
C THR A 80 -0.22 1.45 -5.87
N LYS A 81 0.85 1.99 -6.45
CA LYS A 81 1.05 3.44 -6.73
C LYS A 81 1.03 4.33 -5.49
N ASN A 82 1.15 3.75 -4.29
CA ASN A 82 1.16 4.51 -3.03
C ASN A 82 2.50 5.24 -2.79
N LEU A 83 3.57 4.86 -3.50
CA LEU A 83 4.88 5.52 -3.41
C LEU A 83 5.05 6.74 -4.31
N ASN A 84 4.33 6.77 -5.44
CA ASN A 84 4.64 7.72 -6.51
C ASN A 84 4.48 9.18 -6.08
N GLN A 85 3.62 9.46 -5.11
CA GLN A 85 3.40 10.80 -4.57
C GLN A 85 4.52 11.28 -3.63
N TYR A 86 5.41 10.37 -3.20
CA TYR A 86 6.49 10.68 -2.26
C TYR A 86 7.86 10.72 -2.95
N LEU A 87 7.99 10.11 -4.13
CA LEU A 87 9.25 10.06 -4.89
C LEU A 87 9.23 11.07 -6.04
N SER A 88 10.35 11.74 -6.25
CA SER A 88 10.64 12.45 -7.49
C SER A 88 10.77 11.44 -8.64
N LYS A 89 10.72 11.94 -9.88
CA LYS A 89 10.87 11.10 -11.08
C LYS A 89 12.19 10.32 -11.06
N HIS A 90 13.29 10.97 -10.67
CA HIS A 90 14.61 10.33 -10.58
C HIS A 90 14.63 9.22 -9.53
N GLU A 91 14.19 9.50 -8.31
CA GLU A 91 14.13 8.50 -7.23
C GLU A 91 13.25 7.31 -7.61
N PHE A 92 12.18 7.55 -8.38
CA PHE A 92 11.31 6.49 -8.87
C PHE A 92 11.96 5.62 -9.95
N ASP A 93 12.75 6.22 -10.84
CA ASP A 93 13.49 5.49 -11.88
C ASP A 93 14.63 4.65 -11.25
N ASP A 94 15.33 5.18 -10.26
CA ASP A 94 16.33 4.44 -9.47
C ASP A 94 15.69 3.23 -8.76
N LEU A 95 14.52 3.45 -8.15
CA LEU A 95 13.78 2.38 -7.51
C LEU A 95 13.41 1.26 -8.49
N LYS A 96 12.92 1.63 -9.69
CA LYS A 96 12.61 0.64 -10.73
C LYS A 96 13.85 -0.14 -11.17
N ALA A 97 15.00 0.51 -11.29
CA ALA A 97 16.24 -0.14 -11.64
C ALA A 97 16.65 -1.17 -10.57
N LYS A 98 16.62 -0.78 -9.28
CA LYS A 98 16.90 -1.69 -8.16
C LYS A 98 15.93 -2.89 -8.13
N LEU A 99 14.63 -2.64 -8.30
CA LEU A 99 13.63 -3.72 -8.38
C LEU A 99 13.87 -4.67 -9.57
N LYS A 100 14.32 -4.15 -10.71
CA LYS A 100 14.64 -4.97 -11.89
C LYS A 100 15.90 -5.82 -11.66
N GLU A 101 16.91 -5.25 -11.02
CA GLU A 101 18.13 -5.96 -10.64
C GLU A 101 17.85 -7.10 -9.67
N MET A 102 17.03 -6.85 -8.64
CA MET A 102 16.71 -7.89 -7.66
C MET A 102 15.96 -9.07 -8.25
N LYS A 103 15.16 -8.89 -9.29
CA LYS A 103 14.52 -10.00 -10.01
C LYS A 103 15.50 -10.95 -10.71
N LYS A 104 16.79 -10.58 -10.83
CA LYS A 104 17.84 -11.50 -11.29
C LYS A 104 18.12 -12.61 -10.25
N ASN A 105 17.86 -12.35 -8.96
CA ASN A 105 17.94 -13.36 -7.90
C ASN A 105 16.68 -14.26 -7.95
N PRO A 106 16.82 -15.60 -8.03
CA PRO A 106 15.67 -16.52 -8.10
C PRO A 106 14.66 -16.39 -6.96
N GLN A 107 15.11 -16.16 -5.72
CA GLN A 107 14.22 -16.01 -4.55
C GLN A 107 13.40 -14.72 -4.65
N ASN A 108 14.04 -13.61 -5.01
CA ASN A 108 13.38 -12.31 -5.20
C ASN A 108 12.44 -12.30 -6.42
N LYS A 109 12.77 -13.09 -7.46
CA LYS A 109 11.87 -13.30 -8.60
C LYS A 109 10.58 -13.98 -8.16
N GLN A 110 10.69 -15.05 -7.39
CA GLN A 110 9.54 -15.80 -6.88
C GLN A 110 8.64 -14.93 -5.99
N LEU A 111 9.25 -14.12 -5.11
CA LEU A 111 8.56 -13.09 -4.32
C LEU A 111 7.84 -12.06 -5.21
N GLY A 112 8.51 -11.57 -6.26
CA GLY A 112 7.92 -10.63 -7.21
C GLY A 112 6.71 -11.22 -7.96
N ASP A 113 6.77 -12.50 -8.30
CA ASP A 113 5.67 -13.22 -8.95
C ASP A 113 4.48 -13.39 -8.01
N MET A 114 4.71 -13.72 -6.73
CA MET A 114 3.66 -13.76 -5.71
C MET A 114 2.97 -12.41 -5.52
N ILE A 115 3.74 -11.32 -5.45
CA ILE A 115 3.19 -9.97 -5.30
C ILE A 115 2.39 -9.57 -6.55
N ASN A 116 2.90 -9.86 -7.75
CA ASN A 116 2.16 -9.59 -8.99
C ASN A 116 0.84 -10.34 -9.02
N TYR A 117 0.83 -11.62 -8.64
CA TYR A 117 -0.39 -12.43 -8.58
C TYR A 117 -1.47 -11.80 -7.69
N VAL A 118 -1.09 -11.35 -6.48
CA VAL A 118 -2.04 -10.68 -5.57
C VAL A 118 -2.53 -9.35 -6.16
N VAL A 119 -1.64 -8.54 -6.74
CA VAL A 119 -2.01 -7.26 -7.36
C VAL A 119 -2.95 -7.47 -8.56
N ASP A 120 -2.67 -8.45 -9.41
CA ASP A 120 -3.49 -8.76 -10.58
C ASP A 120 -4.88 -9.25 -10.17
N LEU A 121 -4.97 -10.10 -9.14
CA LEU A 121 -6.25 -10.49 -8.56
C LEU A 121 -7.04 -9.29 -8.03
N THR A 122 -6.40 -8.37 -7.29
CA THR A 122 -7.09 -7.16 -6.81
C THR A 122 -7.55 -6.24 -7.94
N THR A 123 -6.76 -6.13 -9.01
CA THR A 123 -7.09 -5.33 -10.19
C THR A 123 -8.26 -5.92 -10.95
N MET A 124 -8.27 -7.24 -11.15
CA MET A 124 -9.38 -7.97 -11.78
C MET A 124 -10.66 -7.81 -10.97
N LEU A 125 -10.61 -7.97 -9.64
CA LEU A 125 -11.77 -7.79 -8.77
C LEU A 125 -12.34 -6.35 -8.87
N MET A 126 -11.48 -5.33 -8.87
CA MET A 126 -11.92 -3.94 -9.07
C MET A 126 -12.57 -3.73 -10.45
N ALA A 127 -11.99 -4.31 -11.51
CA ALA A 127 -12.57 -4.23 -12.85
C ALA A 127 -13.95 -4.91 -12.91
N CYS A 128 -14.12 -6.08 -12.29
CA CYS A 128 -15.42 -6.76 -12.19
C CYS A 128 -16.45 -5.92 -11.44
N ILE A 129 -16.08 -5.29 -10.31
CA ILE A 129 -16.98 -4.41 -9.55
C ILE A 129 -17.40 -3.21 -10.41
N LEU A 130 -16.46 -2.55 -11.08
CA LEU A 130 -16.76 -1.40 -11.94
C LEU A 130 -17.70 -1.77 -13.10
N ILE A 131 -17.50 -2.92 -13.75
CA ILE A 131 -18.38 -3.42 -14.80
C ILE A 131 -19.79 -3.65 -14.25
N VAL A 132 -19.93 -4.36 -13.14
CA VAL A 132 -21.24 -4.63 -12.51
C VAL A 132 -21.97 -3.35 -12.10
N THR A 133 -21.25 -2.33 -11.62
CA THR A 133 -21.84 -1.02 -11.30
C THR A 133 -22.14 -0.14 -12.52
N SER A 134 -21.59 -0.46 -13.69
CA SER A 134 -21.83 0.29 -14.94
C SER A 134 -22.93 -0.31 -15.82
N VAL A 135 -23.32 -1.56 -15.54
CA VAL A 135 -24.38 -2.31 -16.25
C VAL A 135 -25.72 -2.26 -15.49
N ASN A 136 -25.72 -1.71 -14.26
CA ASN A 136 -26.92 -1.33 -13.50
C ASN A 136 -27.10 0.19 -13.54
#